data_AF-A0AAP5D236-F1
#
_entry.id   AF-A0AAP5D236-F1
#
_cell.length_a   1.000
_cell.length_b   1.000
_cell.length_c   1.000
_cell.angle_alpha   90.00
_cell.angle_beta   90.00
_cell.angle_gamma   90.00
#
_symmetry.space_group_name_H-M   'P 1'
#
loop_
_entity.id
_entity.type
_entity.pdbx_description
1 polymer ?
#
loop_
_entity_poly.entity_id
_entity_poly.type
_entity_poly.pdbx_seq_one_letter_code
_entity_poly.pdbx_strand_id
1 'polypeptide(L)'
;MTARTRTRNPDQTRHRILEAAFEEFYRTGFQAGRTDTIAAGAGVTKGALYHHFRDKSALGYAVVEEAVRAPLLAAYLEPLRQGQGDPLAALQDVLRRR
;
A
#
# COMPACT_ATOMS: atom_id res chain seq x y z
N MET A 1 -33.40 -4.34 22.91
CA MET A 1 -32.02 -4.66 22.47
C MET A 1 -31.85 -4.24 21.02
N THR A 2 -31.62 -2.95 20.77
CA THR A 2 -31.47 -2.39 19.41
C THR A 2 -30.10 -2.78 18.85
N ALA A 3 -30.10 -3.63 17.82
CA ALA A 3 -28.90 -4.00 17.09
C ALA A 3 -28.29 -2.73 16.45
N ARG A 4 -27.10 -2.37 16.91
CA ARG A 4 -26.32 -1.24 16.39
C ARG A 4 -25.86 -1.62 14.99
N THR A 5 -26.54 -1.11 13.97
CA THR A 5 -26.10 -1.23 12.57
C THR A 5 -24.69 -0.66 12.49
N ARG A 6 -23.68 -1.53 12.41
CA ARG A 6 -22.30 -1.12 12.11
C ARG A 6 -22.35 -0.45 10.74
N THR A 7 -22.27 0.87 10.70
CA THR A 7 -22.09 1.62 9.46
C THR A 7 -20.80 1.10 8.83
N ARG A 8 -20.94 0.31 7.75
CA ARG A 8 -19.79 -0.15 6.98
C ARG A 8 -19.13 1.09 6.38
N ASN A 9 -17.87 1.30 6.68
CA ASN A 9 -17.05 2.34 6.06
C ASN A 9 -16.22 1.65 4.93
N PRO A 10 -16.63 1.80 3.65
CA PRO A 10 -15.95 1.16 2.54
C PRO A 10 -14.51 1.62 2.39
N ASP A 11 -14.23 2.90 2.65
CA ASP A 11 -12.89 3.48 2.51
C ASP A 11 -11.93 2.92 3.56
N GLN A 12 -12.38 2.81 4.80
CA GLN A 12 -11.58 2.19 5.86
C GLN A 12 -11.33 0.70 5.58
N THR A 13 -12.31 0.00 5.01
CA THR A 13 -12.12 -1.40 4.62
C THR A 13 -11.13 -1.54 3.48
N ARG A 14 -11.23 -0.67 2.48
CA ARG A 14 -10.30 -0.59 1.36
C ARG A 14 -8.87 -0.33 1.82
N HIS A 15 -8.69 0.60 2.77
CA HIS A 15 -7.38 0.91 3.35
C HIS A 15 -6.75 -0.30 4.04
N ARG A 16 -7.50 -1.02 4.89
CA ARG A 16 -7.01 -2.25 5.54
C ARG A 16 -6.60 -3.33 4.53
N ILE A 17 -7.31 -3.43 3.40
CA ILE A 17 -6.94 -4.35 2.32
C ILE A 17 -5.61 -3.94 1.69
N LEU A 18 -5.39 -2.64 1.43
CA LEU A 18 -4.13 -2.14 0.88
C LEU A 18 -2.95 -2.37 1.82
N GLU A 19 -3.11 -2.13 3.13
CA GLU A 19 -2.08 -2.39 4.13
C GLU A 19 -1.71 -3.87 4.18
N ALA A 20 -2.70 -4.76 4.30
CA ALA A 20 -2.46 -6.21 4.32
C ALA A 20 -1.82 -6.71 3.01
N ALA A 21 -2.21 -6.13 1.88
CA ALA A 21 -1.65 -6.46 0.57
C ALA A 21 -0.19 -5.99 0.44
N PHE A 22 0.11 -4.77 0.90
CA PHE A 22 1.47 -4.25 0.94
C PHE A 22 2.37 -5.20 1.75
N GLU A 23 1.96 -5.58 2.96
CA GLU A 23 2.75 -6.47 3.83
C GLU A 23 2.97 -7.85 3.20
N GLU A 24 1.93 -8.47 2.65
CA GLU A 24 2.05 -9.78 1.97
C GLU A 24 3.00 -9.71 0.78
N PHE A 25 2.82 -8.71 -0.10
CA PHE A 25 3.64 -8.55 -1.29
C PHE A 25 5.09 -8.16 -0.96
N TYR A 26 5.29 -7.34 0.07
CA TYR A 26 6.62 -6.97 0.56
C TYR A 26 7.38 -8.20 1.06
N ARG A 27 6.72 -9.08 1.82
CA ARG A 27 7.36 -10.26 2.41
C ARG A 27 7.58 -11.41 1.42
N THR A 28 6.63 -11.65 0.53
CA THR A 28 6.60 -12.87 -0.30
C THR A 28 6.87 -12.60 -1.77
N GLY A 29 6.88 -11.34 -2.18
CA GLY A 29 6.86 -10.93 -3.57
C GLY A 29 5.47 -11.03 -4.18
N PHE A 30 5.23 -10.24 -5.23
CA PHE A 30 3.91 -10.15 -5.87
C PHE A 30 3.41 -11.52 -6.38
N GLN A 31 4.26 -12.34 -6.99
CA GLN A 31 3.82 -13.62 -7.56
C GLN A 31 3.37 -14.61 -6.49
N ALA A 32 4.13 -14.76 -5.39
CA ALA A 32 3.81 -15.71 -4.34
C ALA A 32 2.70 -15.25 -3.39
N GLY A 33 2.49 -13.93 -3.27
CA GLY A 33 1.50 -13.37 -2.34
C GLY A 33 0.07 -13.88 -2.56
N ARG A 34 -0.63 -14.25 -1.50
CA ARG A 34 -1.94 -14.92 -1.60
C ARG A 34 -3.08 -13.98 -1.20
N THR A 35 -4.10 -13.85 -2.05
CA THR A 35 -5.29 -13.04 -1.75
C THR A 35 -6.08 -13.55 -0.53
N ASP A 36 -5.96 -14.83 -0.21
CA ASP A 36 -6.54 -15.41 1.01
C ASP A 36 -5.83 -14.91 2.28
N THR A 37 -4.49 -14.85 2.27
CA THR A 37 -3.69 -14.26 3.35
C THR A 37 -4.02 -12.78 3.52
N ILE A 38 -4.14 -12.04 2.42
CA ILE A 38 -4.49 -10.62 2.42
C ILE A 38 -5.88 -10.40 3.01
N ALA A 39 -6.88 -11.18 2.57
CA ALA A 39 -8.24 -11.06 3.08
C ALA A 39 -8.29 -11.35 4.60
N ALA A 40 -7.57 -12.38 5.06
CA ALA A 40 -7.44 -12.69 6.48
C ALA A 40 -6.77 -11.55 7.26
N GLY A 41 -5.64 -11.02 6.77
CA GLY A 41 -4.92 -9.90 7.39
C GLY A 41 -5.74 -8.61 7.47
N ALA A 42 -6.55 -8.34 6.43
CA ALA A 42 -7.46 -7.21 6.41
C ALA A 42 -8.76 -7.45 7.20
N GLY A 43 -8.99 -8.65 7.74
CA GLY A 43 -10.22 -9.01 8.46
C GLY A 43 -11.47 -8.89 7.58
N VAL A 44 -11.39 -9.32 6.32
CA VAL A 44 -12.47 -9.33 5.34
C VAL A 44 -12.64 -10.70 4.72
N THR A 45 -13.78 -10.95 4.08
CA THR A 45 -13.94 -12.15 3.26
C THR A 45 -13.25 -11.97 1.91
N LYS A 46 -12.91 -13.08 1.25
CA LYS A 46 -12.38 -13.06 -0.12
C LYS A 46 -13.31 -12.33 -1.10
N GLY A 47 -14.62 -12.52 -0.97
CA GLY A 47 -15.61 -11.82 -1.80
C GLY A 47 -15.62 -10.30 -1.55
N ALA A 48 -15.46 -9.86 -0.30
CA ALA A 48 -15.36 -8.44 0.02
C ALA A 48 -14.05 -7.83 -0.53
N LEU A 49 -12.93 -8.56 -0.50
CA LEU A 49 -11.70 -8.14 -1.17
C LEU A 49 -11.94 -7.91 -2.67
N TYR A 50 -12.55 -8.88 -3.35
CA TYR A 50 -12.82 -8.77 -4.79
C TYR A 50 -13.88 -7.73 -5.16
N HIS A 51 -14.74 -7.35 -4.22
CA HIS A 51 -15.64 -6.21 -4.39
C HIS A 51 -14.87 -4.88 -4.49
N HIS A 52 -13.77 -4.72 -3.75
CA HIS A 52 -12.91 -3.55 -3.84
C HIS A 52 -11.89 -3.63 -4.99
N PHE A 53 -11.37 -4.82 -5.28
CA PHE A 53 -10.33 -5.03 -6.29
C PHE A 53 -10.67 -6.24 -7.16
N ARG A 54 -11.02 -6.00 -8.43
CA ARG A 54 -11.45 -7.05 -9.38
C ARG A 54 -10.54 -8.27 -9.48
N ASP A 55 -9.23 -8.07 -9.34
CA ASP A 55 -8.23 -9.12 -9.42
C ASP A 55 -6.97 -8.74 -8.61
N LYS A 56 -6.04 -9.69 -8.48
CA LYS A 56 -4.78 -9.50 -7.74
C LYS A 56 -3.88 -8.42 -8.38
N SER A 57 -3.93 -8.27 -9.70
CA SER A 57 -3.15 -7.26 -10.43
C SER A 57 -3.67 -5.87 -10.12
N ALA A 58 -4.99 -5.65 -10.16
CA ALA A 58 -5.63 -4.40 -9.78
C ALA A 58 -5.30 -4.00 -8.33
N LEU A 59 -5.30 -4.97 -7.41
CA LEU A 59 -4.85 -4.76 -6.03
C LEU A 59 -3.36 -4.37 -5.97
N GLY A 60 -2.49 -5.07 -6.72
CA GLY A 60 -1.06 -4.76 -6.78
C GLY A 60 -0.77 -3.36 -7.30
N TYR A 61 -1.45 -2.93 -8.37
CA TYR A 61 -1.33 -1.56 -8.87
C TYR A 61 -1.79 -0.54 -7.83
N ALA A 62 -2.91 -0.79 -7.17
CA ALA A 62 -3.40 0.11 -6.12
C ALA A 62 -2.43 0.21 -4.94
N VAL A 63 -1.78 -0.89 -4.54
CA VAL A 63 -0.72 -0.87 -3.52
C VAL A 63 0.43 0.06 -3.96
N VAL A 64 0.88 -0.05 -5.21
CA VAL A 64 1.95 0.82 -5.72
C VAL A 64 1.52 2.29 -5.71
N GLU A 65 0.32 2.57 -6.21
CA GLU A 65 -0.18 3.94 -6.35
C GLU A 65 -0.48 4.62 -5.01
N GLU A 66 -0.98 3.87 -4.02
CA GLU A 66 -1.57 4.47 -2.82
C GLU A 66 -0.77 4.20 -1.56
N ALA A 67 -0.14 3.03 -1.44
CA ALA A 67 0.67 2.69 -0.27
C ALA A 67 2.16 2.99 -0.50
N VAL A 68 2.66 2.86 -1.73
CA VAL A 68 4.10 3.00 -2.02
C VAL A 68 4.47 4.37 -2.57
N ARG A 69 3.70 4.90 -3.53
CA ARG A 69 4.06 6.13 -4.26
C ARG A 69 4.34 7.29 -3.33
N ALA A 70 3.41 7.68 -2.46
CA ALA A 70 3.58 8.87 -1.63
C ALA A 70 4.79 8.77 -0.67
N PRO A 71 4.98 7.67 0.09
CA PRO A 71 6.18 7.50 0.91
C PRO A 71 7.47 7.49 0.09
N LEU A 72 7.48 6.85 -1.08
CA LEU A 72 8.64 6.80 -1.95
C LEU A 72 9.00 8.21 -2.46
N LEU A 73 8.04 8.97 -2.98
CA LEU A 73 8.31 10.34 -3.45
C LEU A 73 8.80 11.23 -2.30
N ALA A 74 8.20 11.11 -1.11
CA ALA A 74 8.63 11.88 0.06
C ALA A 74 10.06 11.51 0.51
N ALA A 75 10.43 10.23 0.50
CA ALA A 75 11.74 9.78 0.92
C ALA A 75 12.85 10.10 -0.09
N TYR A 76 12.55 10.02 -1.38
CA TYR A 76 13.57 10.07 -2.45
C TYR A 76 13.57 11.38 -3.25
N LEU A 77 12.41 11.98 -3.53
CA LEU A 77 12.34 13.18 -4.37
C LEU A 77 12.33 14.47 -3.55
N GLU A 78 11.66 14.50 -2.40
CA GLU A 78 11.59 15.73 -1.59
C GLU A 78 12.99 16.25 -1.16
N PRO A 79 13.96 15.40 -0.75
CA PRO A 79 15.32 15.86 -0.49
C PRO A 79 16.00 16.49 -1.70
N LEU A 80 15.70 16.02 -2.92
CA LEU A 80 16.24 16.59 -4.16
C LEU A 80 15.59 17.94 -4.48
N ARG A 81 14.32 18.13 -4.13
CA ARG A 81 13.59 19.40 -4.33
C ARG A 81 14.04 20.48 -3.34
N GLN A 82 14.42 20.08 -2.14
CA GLN A 82 14.85 20.99 -1.08
C GLN A 82 16.36 21.21 -1.02
N GLY A 83 17.14 20.38 -1.73
CA GLY A 83 18.59 20.51 -1.83
C GLY A 83 18.98 21.86 -2.44
N GLN A 84 19.49 22.77 -1.62
CA GLN A 84 20.22 23.94 -2.07
C GLN A 84 21.70 23.57 -2.12
N GLY A 85 22.31 23.59 -3.31
CA GLY A 85 23.71 23.22 -3.50
C GLY A 85 23.95 22.33 -4.72
N ASP A 86 24.95 21.45 -4.65
CA ASP A 86 25.33 20.52 -5.71
C ASP A 86 24.27 19.41 -5.92
N PRO A 87 23.61 19.34 -7.10
CA PRO A 87 22.63 18.31 -7.41
C PRO A 87 23.19 16.87 -7.31
N LEU A 88 24.48 16.68 -7.60
CA LEU A 88 25.09 15.36 -7.55
C LEU A 88 25.22 14.87 -6.11
N ALA A 89 25.61 15.74 -5.17
CA ALA A 89 25.67 15.41 -3.75
C ALA A 89 24.29 15.00 -3.21
N ALA A 90 23.24 15.74 -3.56
CA ALA A 90 21.87 15.41 -3.15
C ALA A 90 21.41 14.03 -3.69
N LEU A 91 21.73 13.72 -4.95
CA LEU A 91 21.44 12.40 -5.54
C LEU A 91 22.20 11.29 -4.80
N GLN A 92 23.47 11.50 -4.49
CA GLN A 92 24.29 10.53 -3.78
C GLN A 92 23.75 10.27 -2.37
N ASP A 93 23.29 11.29 -1.65
CA ASP A 93 22.73 11.13 -0.31
C ASP A 93 21.42 10.34 -0.33
N VAL A 94 20.55 10.60 -1.31
CA VAL A 94 19.30 9.86 -1.52
C VAL A 94 19.58 8.39 -1.82
N LEU A 95 20.59 8.08 -2.65
CA LEU A 95 20.93 6.70 -3.00
C LEU A 95 21.65 5.93 -1.88
N ARG A 96 22.34 6.62 -0.97
CA ARG A 96 23.06 6.00 0.17
C ARG A 96 22.17 5.74 1.39
N ARG A 97 20.97 6.31 1.47
CA ARG A 97 19.98 6.02 2.52
C ARG A 97 19.44 4.59 2.32
N ARG A 98 20.16 3.61 2.88
CA ARG A 98 19.69 2.23 3.07
C ARG A 98 19.44 1.95 4.54
#